data_AF-A0A1F5S676-F1
#
_entry.id   AF-A0A1F5S676-F1
#
_cell.length_a   1.000
_cell.length_b   1.000
_cell.length_c   1.000
_cell.angle_alpha   90.00
_cell.angle_beta   90.00
_cell.angle_gamma   90.00
#
_symmetry.space_group_name_H-M   'P 1'
#
loop_
_entity.id
_entity.type
_entity.pdbx_description
1 polymer ?
#
loop_
_entity_poly.entity_id
_entity_poly.type
_entity_poly.pdbx_seq_one_letter_code
_entity_poly.pdbx_strand_id
1 'polypeptide(L)'
;MLQTNLRGNKIQTRIPVQTQRIKNLKSEVNLLRSFIISIIGEDKEGNYNPRFTEEILKAAEEKPTNSFHNSKSFLKQLRSV
;
A
#
# COMPACT_ATOMS: atom_id res chain seq x y z
N MET A 1 -14.75 -14.66 5.93
CA MET A 1 -15.03 -15.30 7.22
C MET A 1 -16.54 -15.21 7.46
N LEU A 2 -17.28 -16.32 7.31
CA LEU A 2 -18.73 -16.37 7.58
C LEU A 2 -18.92 -16.64 9.08
N GLN A 3 -19.70 -15.81 9.78
CA GLN A 3 -20.08 -16.09 11.16
C GLN A 3 -21.45 -16.78 11.18
N THR A 4 -21.55 -17.91 11.86
CA THR A 4 -22.78 -18.67 12.09
C THR A 4 -23.36 -18.29 13.45
N ASN A 5 -24.70 -18.25 13.56
CA ASN A 5 -25.33 -18.14 14.88
C ASN A 5 -25.33 -19.49 15.62
N LEU A 6 -25.72 -19.47 16.89
CA LEU A 6 -25.85 -20.65 17.76
C LEU A 6 -26.82 -21.73 17.22
N ARG A 7 -27.54 -21.46 16.12
CA ARG A 7 -28.44 -22.41 15.44
C ARG A 7 -27.95 -22.81 14.04
N GLY A 8 -26.69 -22.55 13.70
CA GLY A 8 -26.09 -23.00 12.44
C GLY A 8 -26.59 -22.30 11.17
N ASN A 9 -27.41 -21.25 11.28
CA ASN A 9 -27.90 -20.54 10.12
C ASN A 9 -26.81 -19.61 9.56
N LYS A 10 -26.62 -19.64 8.24
CA LYS A 10 -25.74 -18.72 7.52
C LYS A 10 -26.32 -17.30 7.64
N ILE A 11 -25.73 -16.47 8.49
CA ILE A 11 -26.07 -15.04 8.52
C ILE A 11 -25.29 -14.37 7.39
N GLN A 12 -25.99 -13.84 6.40
CA GLN A 12 -25.42 -12.84 5.50
C GLN A 12 -25.09 -11.60 6.32
N THR A 13 -23.80 -11.41 6.59
CA THR A 13 -23.30 -10.13 7.10
C THR A 13 -23.56 -9.10 6.02
N ARG A 14 -24.69 -8.39 6.13
CA ARG A 14 -24.89 -7.13 5.42
C ARG A 14 -23.79 -6.20 5.93
N ILE A 15 -22.64 -6.15 5.24
CA ILE A 15 -21.69 -5.06 5.43
C ILE A 15 -22.50 -3.80 5.13
N PRO A 16 -22.75 -2.92 6.10
CA PRO A 16 -23.63 -1.79 5.86
C PRO A 16 -23.03 -1.00 4.71
N VAL A 17 -23.83 -0.73 3.67
CA VAL A 17 -23.43 -0.03 2.44
C VAL A 17 -22.69 1.28 2.75
N GLN A 18 -22.98 1.89 3.90
CA GLN A 18 -22.31 3.05 4.47
C GLN A 18 -20.79 2.82 4.67
N THR A 19 -20.36 1.63 5.11
CA THR A 19 -18.94 1.31 5.32
C THR A 19 -18.16 1.29 4.01
N GLN A 20 -18.76 0.84 2.91
CA GLN A 20 -18.07 0.84 1.61
C GLN A 20 -17.92 2.26 1.07
N ARG A 21 -18.95 3.10 1.21
CA ARG A 21 -18.88 4.53 0.84
C ARG A 21 -17.81 5.26 1.64
N ILE A 22 -17.73 5.03 2.95
CA ILE A 22 -16.70 5.63 3.82
C ILE A 22 -15.29 5.17 3.41
N LYS A 23 -15.11 3.88 3.07
CA LYS A 23 -13.83 3.36 2.57
C LYS A 23 -13.41 4.01 1.26
N ASN A 24 -14.34 4.15 0.32
CA ASN A 24 -14.08 4.79 -0.97
C ASN A 24 -13.71 6.27 -0.77
N LEU A 25 -14.48 6.99 0.05
CA LEU A 25 -14.21 8.40 0.36
C LEU A 25 -12.83 8.56 1.03
N LYS A 26 -12.47 7.66 1.95
CA LYS A 26 -11.14 7.67 2.57
C LYS A 26 -10.03 7.44 1.54
N SER A 27 -10.25 6.57 0.56
CA SER A 27 -9.30 6.33 -0.54
C SER A 27 -9.15 7.57 -1.42
N GLU A 28 -10.25 8.20 -1.81
CA GLU A 28 -10.26 9.42 -2.64
C GLU A 28 -9.55 10.59 -1.95
N VAL A 29 -9.85 10.81 -0.66
CA VAL A 29 -9.18 11.85 0.15
C VAL A 29 -7.68 11.59 0.27
N ASN A 30 -7.26 10.33 0.39
CA ASN A 30 -5.84 9.99 0.45
C ASN A 30 -5.13 10.28 -0.88
N LEU A 31 -5.74 9.91 -2.01
CA LEU A 31 -5.21 10.22 -3.34
C LEU A 31 -5.10 11.73 -3.56
N LEU A 32 -6.13 12.49 -3.18
CA LEU A 32 -6.12 13.95 -3.27
C LEU A 32 -5.03 14.56 -2.39
N ARG A 33 -4.83 14.04 -1.16
CA ARG A 33 -3.74 14.48 -0.29
C ARG A 33 -2.39 14.25 -0.94
N SER A 34 -2.14 13.06 -1.50
CA SER A 34 -0.89 12.75 -2.20
C SER A 34 -0.65 13.67 -3.39
N PHE A 35 -1.69 13.99 -4.16
CA PHE A 35 -1.60 14.95 -5.26
C PHE A 35 -1.25 16.36 -4.77
N ILE A 36 -1.90 16.84 -3.71
CA ILE A 36 -1.59 18.16 -3.13
C ILE A 36 -0.15 18.21 -2.61
N ILE A 37 0.32 17.15 -1.96
CA ILE A 37 1.72 17.04 -1.50
C ILE A 37 2.68 17.09 -2.70
N SER A 38 2.35 16.44 -3.82
CA SER A 38 3.19 16.53 -5.02
C SER A 38 3.25 17.93 -5.63
N ILE A 39 2.25 18.79 -5.39
CA ILE A 39 2.22 20.18 -5.87
C ILE A 39 2.93 21.12 -4.89
N ILE A 40 2.57 21.05 -3.61
CA ILE A 40 3.09 21.97 -2.58
C ILE A 40 4.52 21.60 -2.20
N GLY A 41 4.90 20.34 -2.39
CA GLY A 41 6.25 19.88 -2.19
C GLY A 41 6.64 19.65 -0.73
N GLU A 42 5.72 19.78 0.23
CA GLU A 42 5.99 19.67 1.67
C GLU A 42 4.82 19.02 2.41
N ASP A 43 5.12 18.04 3.27
CA ASP A 43 4.18 17.43 4.20
C ASP A 43 4.87 17.14 5.57
N LYS A 44 4.18 16.44 6.48
CA LYS A 44 4.74 16.10 7.80
C LYS A 44 5.96 15.18 7.74
N GLU A 45 6.13 14.41 6.67
CA GLU A 45 7.27 13.53 6.40
C GLU A 45 8.43 14.30 5.74
N GLY A 46 8.19 15.52 5.25
CA GLY A 46 9.21 16.45 4.77
C GLY A 46 8.94 16.94 3.35
N ASN A 47 10.00 17.33 2.64
CA ASN A 47 9.87 17.85 1.28
C ASN A 47 9.81 16.72 0.25
N TYR A 48 8.80 16.76 -0.62
CA TYR A 48 8.68 15.88 -1.76
C TYR A 48 9.87 16.09 -2.73
N ASN A 49 10.61 15.02 -2.99
CA ASN A 49 11.68 15.02 -3.98
C ASN A 49 11.22 14.28 -5.25
N PRO A 50 10.88 15.02 -6.33
CA PRO A 50 10.43 14.41 -7.58
C PRO A 50 11.51 13.53 -8.23
N ARG A 51 12.79 13.91 -8.11
CA ARG A 51 13.90 13.11 -8.69
C ARG A 51 13.99 11.73 -8.05
N PHE A 52 13.90 11.67 -6.73
CA PHE A 52 13.88 10.41 -6.00
C PHE A 52 12.72 9.52 -6.45
N THR A 53 11.52 10.11 -6.61
CA THR A 53 10.35 9.35 -7.07
C THR A 53 10.56 8.80 -8.47
N GLU A 54 11.07 9.61 -9.41
CA GLU A 54 11.38 9.15 -10.77
C GLU A 54 12.44 8.04 -10.79
N GLU A 55 13.50 8.16 -9.99
CA GLU A 55 14.56 7.16 -9.89
C GLU A 55 14.02 5.82 -9.38
N ILE A 56 13.18 5.85 -8.33
CA ILE A 56 12.56 4.65 -7.79
C ILE A 56 11.58 4.02 -8.78
N LEU A 57 10.78 4.83 -9.49
CA LEU A 57 9.86 4.31 -10.51
C LEU A 57 10.61 3.63 -11.65
N LYS A 58 11.72 4.23 -12.13
CA LYS A 58 12.59 3.60 -13.13
C LYS A 58 13.18 2.29 -12.60
N ALA A 59 13.72 2.29 -11.39
CA ALA A 59 14.28 1.09 -10.77
C ALA A 59 13.23 -0.01 -10.56
N ALA A 60 11.96 0.34 -10.35
CA ALA A 60 10.87 -0.63 -10.22
C ALA A 60 10.50 -1.32 -11.55
N GLU A 61 10.76 -0.67 -12.69
CA GLU A 61 10.56 -1.25 -14.03
C GLU A 61 11.76 -2.11 -14.48
N GLU A 62 12.92 -1.96 -13.83
CA GLU A 62 14.11 -2.76 -14.13
C GLU A 62 13.90 -4.23 -13.77
N LYS A 63 14.50 -5.12 -14.57
CA LYS A 63 14.43 -6.56 -14.29
C LYS A 63 15.18 -6.87 -13.00
N PRO A 64 14.54 -7.50 -12.01
CA PRO A 64 15.21 -7.84 -10.77
C PRO A 64 16.34 -8.83 -11.04
N THR A 65 17.57 -8.42 -10.75
CA THR A 65 18.78 -9.24 -10.94
C THR A 65 18.89 -10.33 -9.90
N ASN A 66 18.26 -10.14 -8.73
CA ASN A 66 18.30 -11.04 -7.60
C ASN A 66 16.89 -11.28 -7.06
N SER A 67 16.60 -12.53 -6.70
CA SER A 67 15.40 -12.91 -5.96
C SER A 67 15.79 -13.46 -4.59
N PHE A 68 14.99 -13.11 -3.58
CA PHE A 68 15.13 -13.63 -2.22
C PHE A 68 13.77 -14.02 -1.70
N HIS A 69 13.70 -15.21 -1.09
CA HIS A 69 12.43 -15.79 -0.60
C HIS A 69 12.34 -15.78 0.93
N ASN A 70 13.44 -15.44 1.62
CA ASN A 70 13.48 -15.34 3.07
C ASN A 70 14.58 -14.38 3.56
N SER A 71 14.46 -13.93 4.81
CA SER A 71 15.39 -12.99 5.43
C SER A 71 16.85 -13.48 5.43
N LYS A 72 17.09 -14.78 5.62
CA LYS A 72 18.44 -15.36 5.56
C LYS A 72 19.04 -15.26 4.15
N SER A 73 18.26 -15.53 3.11
CA SER A 73 18.70 -15.42 1.70
C SER A 73 19.02 -13.98 1.31
N PHE A 74 18.22 -13.02 1.78
CA PHE A 74 18.48 -11.59 1.58
C PHE A 74 19.80 -11.16 2.23
N LEU A 75 19.99 -11.46 3.52
CA LEU A 75 21.21 -11.07 4.24
C LEU A 75 22.48 -11.71 3.68
N LYS A 76 22.38 -12.94 3.14
CA LYS A 76 23.50 -13.61 2.47
C LYS A 76 23.90 -12.88 1.19
N GLN A 77 22.93 -12.48 0.36
CA GLN A 77 23.18 -11.71 -0.87
C GLN A 77 23.72 -10.32 -0.56
N LEU A 78 23.19 -9.64 0.46
CA LEU A 78 23.64 -8.31 0.86
C LEU A 78 25.11 -8.28 1.33
N ARG A 79 25.58 -9.36 1.97
CA ARG A 79 26.98 -9.48 2.41
C ARG A 79 27.95 -9.85 1.29
N SER A 80 27.45 -10.31 0.15
CA SER A 80 28.27 -10.72 -1.01
C SER A 80 28.39 -9.65 -2.09
N VAL A 81 27.68 -8.53 -1.92
CA VAL A 81 27.86 -7.29 -2.70
C VAL A 81 28.89 -6.43 -2.00
#